data_AF-A0A9X4QQF5-F1
#
_entry.id   AF-A0A9X4QQF5-F1
#
_cell.length_a   1.000
_cell.length_b   1.000
_cell.length_c   1.000
_cell.angle_alpha   90.00
_cell.angle_beta   90.00
_cell.angle_gamma   90.00
#
_symmetry.space_group_name_H-M   'P 1'
#
loop_
_entity.id
_entity.type
_entity.pdbx_description
1 polymer ?
#
loop_
_entity_poly.entity_id
_entity_poly.type
_entity_poly.pdbx_seq_one_letter_code
_entity_poly.pdbx_strand_id
1 'polypeptide(L)'
;MFPSSNFFLKSTWNPWEYYYVHSLPNPFPYPSLMLFILTPFQFIANLLPENYYLDNLIFKLPLLAADLVVFFILTKLFPARSKEVLALYFASPIIFYASYVHSQLDMIPTALILLALYFVIKEKPFVSSIIFGLALSTKFHVAAALPLILIYLWKKKVNPLTYLLVSIFTFGILLLPYINSIEFFNFVFKNKEQQQVLSVNFPIENLHIYLAVLVVVLIYIRFLMYSKVNKDLLFSYIGLLFACFLVFVPPMPGWYMWIIPFLFTYFINAFQFNNERIFILDAVFSLSYLLYFIFFHRTDLNDILIGGTPLHLKINSTDLKNVSYTILAGCLITVVYYLYNHGVRSNSIYKNSQQAFTIGIGGDSGVGKSTLLEDIKLLLNDKKMLEIEGDGDHKWERGDSNWEEYTHLNPKANHLHRQSEHLSSLKRGGTIERIVYDHVTGKFTSPYPYEV
;
A
#
# COMPACT_ATOMS: atom_id res chain seq x y z
N MET A 1 -14.77 -27.12 8.25
CA MET A 1 -13.62 -27.97 7.84
C MET A 1 -13.76 -28.22 6.35
N PHE A 2 -12.69 -28.11 5.55
CA PHE A 2 -12.76 -28.46 4.13
C PHE A 2 -12.62 -29.98 4.00
N PRO A 3 -13.62 -30.71 3.50
CA PRO A 3 -13.50 -32.16 3.37
C PRO A 3 -12.39 -32.59 2.39
N SER A 4 -11.89 -31.67 1.55
CA SER A 4 -10.82 -31.92 0.56
C SER A 4 -9.45 -32.22 1.18
N SER A 5 -9.08 -31.58 2.29
CA SER A 5 -7.82 -31.90 2.99
C SER A 5 -7.90 -33.26 3.68
N ASN A 6 -9.06 -33.60 4.24
CA ASN A 6 -9.29 -34.90 4.88
C ASN A 6 -9.27 -36.03 3.84
N PHE A 7 -9.84 -35.79 2.65
CA PHE A 7 -9.77 -36.72 1.53
C PHE A 7 -8.33 -36.92 1.02
N PHE A 8 -7.58 -35.83 0.83
CA PHE A 8 -6.18 -35.90 0.37
C PHE A 8 -5.29 -36.73 1.29
N LEU A 9 -5.59 -36.78 2.60
CA LEU A 9 -4.88 -37.62 3.57
C LEU A 9 -5.26 -39.11 3.49
N LYS A 10 -6.50 -39.42 3.09
CA LYS A 10 -7.03 -40.80 3.09
C LYS A 10 -6.78 -41.53 1.78
N SER A 11 -6.66 -40.79 0.69
CA SER A 11 -6.37 -41.32 -0.63
C SER A 11 -5.48 -40.30 -1.32
N THR A 12 -4.29 -40.71 -1.74
CA THR A 12 -3.26 -39.93 -2.47
C THR A 12 -3.72 -39.35 -3.82
N TRP A 13 -5.03 -39.30 -4.04
CA TRP A 13 -5.71 -38.88 -5.25
C TRP A 13 -5.88 -37.36 -5.30
N ASN A 14 -6.08 -36.88 -6.52
CA ASN A 14 -6.47 -35.53 -6.82
C ASN A 14 -7.79 -35.16 -6.10
N PRO A 15 -7.77 -34.26 -5.10
CA PRO A 15 -8.97 -33.95 -4.32
C PRO A 15 -10.05 -33.23 -5.15
N TRP A 16 -9.65 -32.56 -6.24
CA TRP A 16 -10.59 -31.93 -7.16
C TRP A 16 -11.36 -32.96 -7.98
N GLU A 17 -10.68 -34.02 -8.43
CA GLU A 17 -11.31 -35.13 -9.15
C GLU A 17 -12.34 -35.85 -8.28
N TYR A 18 -12.01 -36.13 -7.02
CA TYR A 18 -12.94 -36.76 -6.09
C TYR A 18 -14.22 -35.95 -5.89
N TYR A 19 -14.09 -34.63 -5.68
CA TYR A 19 -15.23 -33.72 -5.54
C TYR A 19 -16.10 -33.69 -6.79
N TYR A 20 -15.48 -33.75 -7.97
CA TYR A 20 -16.18 -33.79 -9.23
C TYR A 20 -16.96 -35.10 -9.41
N VAL A 21 -16.29 -36.24 -9.27
CA VAL A 21 -16.88 -37.58 -9.45
C VAL A 21 -18.04 -37.82 -8.47
N HIS A 22 -17.90 -37.36 -7.23
CA HIS A 22 -18.91 -37.55 -6.18
C HIS A 22 -19.93 -36.41 -6.08
N SER A 23 -19.86 -35.41 -6.99
CA SER A 23 -20.75 -34.25 -7.00
C SER A 23 -20.88 -33.56 -5.63
N LEU A 24 -19.77 -33.44 -4.90
CA LEU A 24 -19.76 -32.87 -3.56
C LEU A 24 -19.93 -31.35 -3.62
N PRO A 25 -20.73 -30.76 -2.70
CA PRO A 25 -20.90 -29.31 -2.63
C PRO A 25 -19.60 -28.62 -2.18
N ASN A 26 -19.42 -27.37 -2.58
CA ASN A 26 -18.29 -26.50 -2.19
C ASN A 26 -16.89 -27.09 -2.46
N PRO A 27 -16.54 -27.33 -3.74
CA PRO A 27 -15.21 -27.80 -4.12
C PRO A 27 -14.14 -26.80 -3.70
N PHE A 28 -12.95 -27.29 -3.36
CA PHE A 28 -11.82 -26.49 -2.90
C PHE A 28 -11.33 -25.54 -4.02
N PRO A 29 -11.60 -24.21 -3.94
CA PRO A 29 -11.42 -23.31 -5.08
C PRO A 29 -10.02 -22.66 -5.12
N TYR A 30 -9.04 -23.25 -4.43
CA TYR A 30 -7.70 -22.68 -4.26
C TYR A 30 -6.65 -23.53 -4.98
N PRO A 31 -5.51 -22.95 -5.41
CA PRO A 31 -4.41 -23.72 -5.97
C PRO A 31 -3.70 -24.57 -4.90
N SER A 32 -2.79 -25.43 -5.38
CA SER A 32 -2.22 -26.55 -4.63
C SER A 32 -1.50 -26.18 -3.34
N LEU A 33 -0.83 -25.03 -3.25
CA LEU A 33 -0.11 -24.68 -2.02
C LEU A 33 -1.07 -24.41 -0.86
N MET A 34 -2.27 -23.85 -1.12
CA MET A 34 -3.26 -23.69 -0.06
C MET A 34 -3.65 -25.04 0.53
N LEU A 35 -3.85 -26.06 -0.32
CA LEU A 35 -4.13 -27.42 0.13
C LEU A 35 -2.96 -27.94 0.99
N PHE A 36 -1.73 -27.82 0.51
CA PHE A 36 -0.54 -28.30 1.23
C PHE A 36 -0.33 -27.60 2.58
N ILE A 37 -0.68 -26.32 2.70
CA ILE A 37 -0.61 -25.58 3.97
C ILE A 37 -1.65 -26.12 4.96
N LEU A 38 -2.86 -26.45 4.51
CA LEU A 38 -3.95 -26.90 5.39
C LEU A 38 -3.84 -28.39 5.78
N THR A 39 -3.28 -29.22 4.91
CA THR A 39 -3.20 -30.68 5.09
C THR A 39 -2.52 -31.11 6.40
N PRO A 40 -1.36 -30.57 6.82
CA PRO A 40 -0.73 -30.95 8.09
C PRO A 40 -1.62 -30.70 9.31
N PHE A 41 -2.38 -29.61 9.32
CA PHE A 41 -3.30 -29.30 10.42
C PHE A 41 -4.51 -30.24 10.41
N GLN A 42 -5.03 -30.58 9.23
CA GLN A 42 -6.05 -31.61 9.11
C GLN A 42 -5.56 -32.97 9.61
N PHE A 43 -4.30 -33.32 9.33
CA PHE A 43 -3.70 -34.56 9.81
C PHE A 43 -3.63 -34.60 11.33
N ILE A 44 -3.18 -33.51 11.96
CA ILE A 44 -3.14 -33.39 13.42
C ILE A 44 -4.55 -33.51 14.02
N ALA A 45 -5.56 -32.86 13.43
CA ALA A 45 -6.94 -32.97 13.88
C ALA A 45 -7.45 -34.42 13.84
N ASN A 46 -7.17 -35.15 12.75
CA ASN A 46 -7.55 -36.56 12.61
C ASN A 46 -6.88 -37.53 13.61
N LEU A 47 -5.77 -37.13 14.26
CA LEU A 47 -5.09 -37.94 15.29
C LEU A 47 -5.72 -37.80 16.67
N LEU A 48 -6.53 -36.76 16.88
CA LEU A 48 -7.15 -36.45 18.17
C LEU A 48 -8.57 -37.01 18.21
N PRO A 49 -9.13 -37.23 19.42
CA PRO A 49 -10.54 -37.64 19.55
C PRO A 49 -11.46 -36.63 18.88
N GLU A 50 -12.51 -37.11 18.20
CA GLU A 50 -13.46 -36.27 17.50
C GLU A 50 -14.05 -35.20 18.44
N ASN A 51 -13.65 -33.95 18.21
CA ASN A 51 -14.11 -32.82 18.98
C ASN A 51 -14.18 -31.58 18.08
N TYR A 52 -15.40 -31.17 17.78
CA TYR A 52 -15.68 -30.03 16.91
C TYR A 52 -14.90 -28.75 17.28
N TYR A 53 -14.76 -28.44 18.57
CA TYR A 53 -14.07 -27.24 19.02
C TYR A 53 -12.56 -27.33 18.81
N LEU A 54 -11.99 -28.51 19.05
CA LEU A 54 -10.57 -28.77 18.87
C LEU A 54 -10.20 -28.73 17.38
N ASP A 55 -11.01 -29.37 16.54
CA ASP A 55 -10.88 -29.35 15.09
C ASP A 55 -10.96 -27.92 14.53
N ASN A 56 -11.90 -27.12 15.04
CA ASN A 56 -12.05 -25.71 14.66
C ASN A 56 -10.82 -24.88 15.05
N LEU A 57 -10.28 -25.10 16.25
CA LEU A 57 -9.08 -24.43 16.74
C LEU A 57 -7.86 -24.78 15.87
N ILE A 58 -7.65 -26.06 15.61
CA ILE A 58 -6.52 -26.56 14.80
C ILE A 58 -6.58 -25.98 13.38
N PHE A 59 -7.77 -25.93 12.78
CA PHE A 59 -7.98 -25.37 11.46
C PHE A 59 -7.67 -23.86 11.38
N LYS A 60 -7.75 -23.13 12.51
CA LYS A 60 -7.43 -21.69 12.59
C LYS A 60 -5.95 -21.40 12.84
N LEU A 61 -5.15 -22.39 13.25
CA LEU A 61 -3.70 -22.22 13.46
C LEU A 61 -2.94 -21.71 12.23
N PRO A 62 -3.15 -22.20 10.99
CA PRO A 62 -2.47 -21.61 9.83
C PRO A 62 -2.87 -20.15 9.58
N LEU A 63 -4.09 -19.76 9.92
CA LEU A 63 -4.54 -18.35 9.82
C LEU A 63 -3.86 -17.48 10.86
N LEU A 64 -3.79 -17.95 12.11
CA LEU A 64 -3.06 -17.26 13.18
C LEU A 64 -1.56 -17.12 12.84
N ALA A 65 -0.95 -18.15 12.28
CA ALA A 65 0.45 -18.09 11.84
C ALA A 65 0.65 -17.03 10.74
N ALA A 66 -0.24 -16.98 9.75
CA ALA A 66 -0.21 -15.97 8.69
C ALA A 66 -0.43 -14.55 9.24
N ASP A 67 -1.37 -14.37 10.16
CA ASP A 67 -1.65 -13.10 10.84
C ASP A 67 -0.42 -12.61 11.65
N LEU A 68 0.22 -13.51 12.40
CA LEU A 68 1.46 -13.21 13.13
C LEU A 68 2.63 -12.85 12.19
N VAL A 69 2.72 -13.47 11.01
CA VAL A 69 3.69 -13.10 9.97
C VAL A 69 3.45 -11.67 9.50
N VAL A 70 2.21 -11.29 9.21
CA VAL A 70 1.87 -9.91 8.83
C VAL A 70 2.23 -8.94 9.95
N PHE A 71 1.82 -9.22 11.19
CA PHE A 71 2.16 -8.40 12.35
C PHE A 71 3.67 -8.20 12.52
N PHE A 72 4.45 -9.29 12.39
CA PHE A 72 5.91 -9.24 12.46
C PHE A 72 6.52 -8.41 11.33
N ILE A 73 6.03 -8.54 10.11
CA ILE A 73 6.52 -7.74 8.98
C ILE A 73 6.22 -6.26 9.20
N LEU A 74 4.99 -5.92 9.63
CA LEU A 74 4.59 -4.54 9.88
C LEU A 74 5.42 -3.90 11.00
N THR A 75 5.67 -4.61 12.10
CA THR A 75 6.57 -4.14 13.17
C THR A 75 8.02 -3.96 12.70
N LYS A 76 8.51 -4.81 11.78
CA LYS A 76 9.85 -4.64 11.16
C LYS A 76 9.92 -3.48 10.17
N LEU A 77 8.84 -3.20 9.45
CA LEU A 77 8.77 -2.06 8.53
C LEU A 77 8.67 -0.73 9.29
N PHE A 78 8.03 -0.74 10.46
CA PHE A 78 7.75 0.46 11.27
C PHE A 78 8.07 0.25 12.76
N PRO A 79 9.35 0.10 13.13
CA PRO A 79 9.76 -0.26 14.50
C PRO A 79 9.37 0.78 15.56
N ALA A 80 9.33 2.06 15.19
CA ALA A 80 8.95 3.15 16.09
C ALA A 80 7.43 3.27 16.33
N ARG A 81 6.62 2.42 15.66
CA ARG A 81 5.14 2.53 15.62
C ARG A 81 4.45 1.23 16.04
N SER A 82 5.09 0.44 16.90
CA SER A 82 4.59 -0.88 17.32
C SER A 82 3.22 -0.82 18.00
N LYS A 83 2.93 0.25 18.75
CA LYS A 83 1.62 0.46 19.39
C LYS A 83 0.52 0.66 18.34
N GLU A 84 0.81 1.41 17.29
CA GLU A 84 -0.10 1.64 16.18
C GLU A 84 -0.30 0.37 15.35
N VAL A 85 0.76 -0.44 15.12
CA VAL A 85 0.61 -1.77 14.50
C VAL A 85 -0.35 -2.63 15.32
N LEU A 86 -0.21 -2.62 16.65
CA LEU A 86 -1.09 -3.38 17.53
C LEU A 86 -2.53 -2.87 17.43
N ALA A 87 -2.75 -1.56 17.51
CA ALA A 87 -4.09 -0.98 17.56
C ALA A 87 -4.84 -1.03 16.22
N LEU A 88 -4.19 -0.71 15.10
CA LEU A 88 -4.83 -0.56 13.79
C LEU A 88 -4.82 -1.85 12.97
N TYR A 89 -3.80 -2.70 13.13
CA TYR A 89 -3.72 -3.97 12.41
C TYR A 89 -4.11 -5.16 13.28
N PHE A 90 -3.37 -5.43 14.35
CA PHE A 90 -3.51 -6.70 15.09
C PHE A 90 -4.82 -6.78 15.87
N ALA A 91 -5.29 -5.66 16.40
CA ALA A 91 -6.59 -5.52 17.05
C ALA A 91 -7.72 -5.16 16.06
N SER A 92 -7.47 -5.23 14.75
CA SER A 92 -8.47 -4.86 13.74
C SER A 92 -9.71 -5.77 13.84
N PRO A 93 -10.91 -5.20 14.04
CA PRO A 93 -12.14 -5.99 14.09
C PRO A 93 -12.43 -6.72 12.76
N ILE A 94 -11.99 -6.14 11.63
CA ILE A 94 -12.14 -6.73 10.30
C ILE A 94 -11.31 -8.02 10.21
N ILE A 95 -10.03 -7.96 10.60
CA ILE A 95 -9.15 -9.14 10.59
C ILE A 95 -9.70 -10.22 11.53
N PHE A 96 -10.12 -9.81 12.73
CA PHE A 96 -10.66 -10.74 13.72
C PHE A 96 -11.90 -11.47 13.21
N TYR A 97 -12.88 -10.72 12.70
CA TYR A 97 -14.11 -11.30 12.18
C TYR A 97 -13.85 -12.20 10.98
N ALA A 98 -13.13 -11.71 9.96
CA ALA A 98 -12.89 -12.45 8.74
C ALA A 98 -12.08 -13.75 8.98
N SER A 99 -11.02 -13.67 9.78
CA SER A 99 -10.11 -14.81 10.02
C SER A 99 -10.64 -15.79 11.05
N TYR A 100 -11.18 -15.31 12.18
CA TYR A 100 -11.46 -16.17 13.34
C TYR A 100 -12.93 -16.42 13.59
N VAL A 101 -13.83 -15.55 13.13
CA VAL A 101 -15.28 -15.82 13.19
C VAL A 101 -15.70 -16.53 11.90
N HIS A 102 -15.51 -15.87 10.75
CA HIS A 102 -15.90 -16.39 9.44
C HIS A 102 -14.93 -17.44 8.86
N SER A 103 -13.71 -17.57 9.40
CA SER A 103 -12.73 -18.59 8.99
C SER A 103 -12.28 -18.48 7.52
N GLN A 104 -12.15 -17.26 7.00
CA GLN A 104 -11.67 -17.00 5.64
C GLN A 104 -10.16 -17.25 5.53
N LEU A 105 -9.74 -17.89 4.42
CA LEU A 105 -8.34 -18.29 4.21
C LEU A 105 -7.45 -17.18 3.64
N ASP A 106 -8.03 -16.04 3.29
CA ASP A 106 -7.38 -14.93 2.60
C ASP A 106 -6.22 -14.29 3.36
N MET A 107 -6.08 -14.56 4.66
CA MET A 107 -4.92 -14.12 5.44
C MET A 107 -3.61 -14.76 4.96
N ILE A 108 -3.64 -16.02 4.51
CA ILE A 108 -2.44 -16.75 4.03
C ILE A 108 -1.82 -16.10 2.78
N PRO A 109 -2.56 -15.89 1.66
CA PRO A 109 -2.01 -15.18 0.51
C PRO A 109 -1.59 -13.76 0.88
N THR A 110 -2.35 -13.06 1.73
CA THR A 110 -2.03 -11.69 2.16
C THR A 110 -0.67 -11.62 2.86
N ALA A 111 -0.40 -12.56 3.79
CA ALA A 111 0.88 -12.68 4.47
C ALA A 111 2.04 -12.95 3.50
N LEU A 112 1.84 -13.84 2.53
CA LEU A 112 2.87 -14.16 1.53
C LEU A 112 3.17 -12.99 0.59
N ILE A 113 2.15 -12.24 0.14
CA ILE A 113 2.36 -11.02 -0.66
C ILE A 113 3.16 -10.00 0.14
N LEU A 114 2.77 -9.74 1.39
CA LEU A 114 3.47 -8.76 2.23
C LEU A 114 4.91 -9.20 2.52
N LEU A 115 5.15 -10.50 2.70
CA LEU A 115 6.48 -11.06 2.88
C LEU A 115 7.33 -10.91 1.61
N ALA A 116 6.76 -11.15 0.42
CA ALA A 116 7.45 -10.89 -0.85
C ALA A 116 7.84 -9.41 -0.93
N LEU A 117 6.90 -8.49 -0.70
CA LEU A 117 7.17 -7.04 -0.71
C LEU A 117 8.23 -6.62 0.32
N TYR A 118 8.25 -7.23 1.50
CA TYR A 118 9.30 -7.02 2.48
C TYR A 118 10.69 -7.36 1.91
N PHE A 119 10.83 -8.48 1.20
CA PHE A 119 12.09 -8.84 0.55
C PHE A 119 12.41 -7.99 -0.69
N VAL A 120 11.42 -7.47 -1.41
CA VAL A 120 11.65 -6.41 -2.42
C VAL A 120 12.29 -5.19 -1.77
N ILE A 121 11.76 -4.72 -0.63
CA ILE A 121 12.30 -3.56 0.09
C ILE A 121 13.70 -3.83 0.64
N LYS A 122 13.99 -5.06 1.07
CA LYS A 122 15.31 -5.47 1.54
C LYS A 122 16.31 -5.76 0.41
N GLU A 123 15.99 -5.37 -0.83
CA GLU A 123 16.85 -5.54 -2.00
C GLU A 123 17.22 -7.02 -2.26
N LYS A 124 16.32 -7.95 -1.91
CA LYS A 124 16.44 -9.39 -2.14
C LYS A 124 15.36 -9.87 -3.14
N PRO A 125 15.39 -9.40 -4.40
CA PRO A 125 14.32 -9.67 -5.37
C PRO A 125 14.18 -11.16 -5.73
N PHE A 126 15.27 -11.94 -5.68
CA PHE A 126 15.23 -13.39 -5.96
C PHE A 126 14.44 -14.17 -4.89
N VAL A 127 14.68 -13.87 -3.61
CA VAL A 127 13.92 -14.48 -2.50
C VAL A 127 12.46 -14.03 -2.59
N SER A 128 12.23 -12.76 -2.89
CA SER A 128 10.89 -12.22 -3.09
C SER A 128 10.13 -12.91 -4.23
N SER A 129 10.77 -13.20 -5.38
CA SER A 129 10.10 -13.84 -6.50
C SER A 129 9.68 -15.27 -6.19
N ILE A 130 10.50 -16.01 -5.43
CA ILE A 130 10.11 -17.35 -4.94
C ILE A 130 8.86 -17.22 -4.06
N ILE A 131 8.89 -16.33 -3.06
CA ILE A 131 7.76 -16.13 -2.13
C ILE A 131 6.51 -15.65 -2.87
N PHE A 132 6.65 -14.81 -3.89
CA PHE A 132 5.54 -14.37 -4.72
C PHE A 132 4.95 -15.51 -5.55
N GLY A 133 5.78 -16.40 -6.10
CA GLY A 133 5.31 -17.64 -6.75
C GLY A 133 4.57 -18.58 -5.79
N LEU A 134 5.02 -18.67 -4.54
CA LEU A 134 4.27 -19.36 -3.47
C LEU A 134 2.92 -18.68 -3.22
N ALA A 135 2.89 -17.34 -3.10
CA ALA A 135 1.66 -16.58 -2.91
C ALA A 135 0.64 -16.85 -4.03
N LEU A 136 1.07 -16.82 -5.30
CA LEU A 136 0.24 -17.17 -6.46
C LEU A 136 -0.36 -18.57 -6.36
N SER A 137 0.38 -19.51 -5.77
CA SER A 137 -0.04 -20.90 -5.55
C SER A 137 -1.06 -21.05 -4.41
N THR A 138 -1.46 -19.97 -3.75
CA THR A 138 -2.50 -19.98 -2.69
C THR A 138 -3.79 -19.28 -3.10
N LYS A 139 -3.74 -18.19 -3.88
CA LYS A 139 -4.92 -17.50 -4.44
C LYS A 139 -4.54 -16.58 -5.60
N PHE A 140 -5.37 -16.53 -6.65
CA PHE A 140 -5.01 -15.80 -7.88
C PHE A 140 -5.09 -14.27 -7.80
N HIS A 141 -5.83 -13.67 -6.85
CA HIS A 141 -5.88 -12.21 -6.72
C HIS A 141 -4.48 -11.60 -6.50
N VAL A 142 -3.55 -12.39 -5.93
CA VAL A 142 -2.12 -12.08 -5.79
C VAL A 142 -1.50 -11.58 -7.10
N ALA A 143 -1.91 -12.16 -8.24
CA ALA A 143 -1.36 -11.82 -9.55
C ALA A 143 -1.55 -10.35 -9.92
N ALA A 144 -2.59 -9.70 -9.39
CA ALA A 144 -2.81 -8.27 -9.63
C ALA A 144 -1.66 -7.40 -9.09
N ALA A 145 -0.96 -7.81 -8.03
CA ALA A 145 0.18 -7.04 -7.52
C ALA A 145 1.44 -7.14 -8.41
N LEU A 146 1.54 -8.15 -9.28
CA LEU A 146 2.76 -8.44 -10.04
C LEU A 146 3.18 -7.28 -10.97
N PRO A 147 2.31 -6.68 -11.80
CA PRO A 147 2.70 -5.56 -12.64
C PRO A 147 3.30 -4.39 -11.86
N LEU A 148 2.73 -4.06 -10.69
CA LEU A 148 3.26 -2.98 -9.83
C LEU A 148 4.66 -3.31 -9.30
N ILE A 149 4.91 -4.56 -8.90
CA ILE A 149 6.23 -5.02 -8.44
C ILE A 149 7.24 -4.97 -9.60
N LEU A 150 6.88 -5.45 -10.79
CA LEU A 150 7.76 -5.43 -11.96
C LEU A 150 8.12 -4.00 -12.38
N ILE A 151 7.14 -3.09 -12.41
CA ILE A 151 7.37 -1.66 -12.68
C ILE A 151 8.30 -1.07 -11.62
N TYR A 152 8.08 -1.39 -10.34
CA TYR A 152 8.91 -0.91 -9.24
C TYR A 152 10.38 -1.35 -9.39
N LEU A 153 10.62 -2.63 -9.66
CA LEU A 153 11.96 -3.19 -9.87
C LEU A 153 12.64 -2.57 -11.08
N TRP A 154 11.92 -2.42 -12.20
CA TRP A 154 12.44 -1.77 -13.39
C TRP A 154 12.90 -0.34 -13.12
N LYS A 155 12.09 0.46 -12.42
CA LYS A 155 12.42 1.84 -12.02
C LYS A 155 13.59 1.89 -11.02
N LYS A 156 13.81 0.82 -10.25
CA LYS A 156 14.97 0.63 -9.37
C LYS A 156 16.18 0.00 -10.07
N LYS A 157 16.15 -0.15 -11.41
CA LYS A 157 17.21 -0.76 -12.22
C LYS A 157 17.52 -2.22 -11.86
N VAL A 158 16.55 -2.92 -11.27
CA VAL A 158 16.61 -4.37 -11.01
C VAL A 158 15.87 -5.08 -12.14
N ASN A 159 16.42 -6.20 -12.64
CA ASN A 159 15.85 -6.92 -13.79
C ASN A 159 14.46 -7.51 -13.45
N PRO A 160 13.35 -6.97 -14.02
CA PRO A 160 12.01 -7.47 -13.74
C PRO A 160 11.74 -8.84 -14.40
N LEU A 161 12.43 -9.18 -15.49
CA LEU A 161 12.23 -10.44 -16.20
C LEU A 161 12.66 -11.63 -15.34
N THR A 162 13.78 -11.52 -14.62
CA THR A 162 14.22 -12.54 -13.67
C THR A 162 13.18 -12.77 -12.57
N TYR A 163 12.61 -11.69 -12.03
CA TYR A 163 11.56 -11.78 -11.02
C TYR A 163 10.33 -12.52 -11.55
N LEU A 164 9.89 -12.17 -12.77
CA LEU A 164 8.76 -12.81 -13.44
C LEU A 164 9.01 -14.31 -13.66
N LEU A 165 10.15 -14.66 -14.25
CA LEU A 165 10.48 -16.05 -14.58
C LEU A 165 10.59 -16.94 -13.34
N VAL A 166 11.23 -16.45 -12.27
CA VAL A 166 11.34 -17.21 -11.01
C VAL A 166 9.96 -17.36 -10.36
N SER A 167 9.13 -16.31 -10.36
CA SER A 167 7.76 -16.40 -9.81
C SER A 167 6.90 -17.43 -10.56
N ILE A 168 6.94 -17.40 -11.90
CA ILE A 168 6.22 -18.35 -12.75
C ILE A 168 6.77 -19.77 -12.56
N PHE A 169 8.09 -19.92 -12.47
CA PHE A 169 8.72 -21.23 -12.25
C PHE A 169 8.30 -21.86 -10.92
N THR A 170 8.35 -21.08 -9.83
CA THR A 170 7.90 -21.56 -8.51
C THR A 170 6.41 -21.92 -8.52
N PHE A 171 5.56 -21.09 -9.14
CA PHE A 171 4.14 -21.38 -9.30
C PHE A 171 3.91 -22.65 -10.15
N GLY A 172 4.61 -22.78 -11.27
CA GLY A 172 4.51 -23.92 -12.18
C GLY A 172 4.88 -25.24 -11.51
N ILE A 173 5.97 -25.28 -10.73
CA ILE A 173 6.37 -26.48 -9.98
C ILE A 173 5.25 -26.98 -9.08
N LEU A 174 4.59 -26.08 -8.36
CA LEU A 174 3.52 -26.46 -7.43
C LEU A 174 2.25 -26.90 -8.15
N LEU A 175 2.06 -26.49 -9.40
CA LEU A 175 0.96 -26.94 -10.26
C LEU A 175 1.22 -28.26 -10.97
N LEU A 176 2.49 -28.65 -11.18
CA LEU A 176 2.87 -29.85 -11.94
C LEU A 176 2.06 -31.10 -11.58
N PRO A 177 1.77 -31.42 -10.31
CA PRO A 177 1.01 -32.62 -9.96
C PRO A 177 -0.44 -32.65 -10.49
N TYR A 178 -1.01 -31.47 -10.80
CA TYR A 178 -2.44 -31.32 -11.13
C TYR A 178 -2.69 -30.71 -12.51
N ILE A 179 -1.63 -30.41 -13.27
CA ILE A 179 -1.74 -29.69 -14.56
C ILE A 179 -2.58 -30.44 -15.61
N ASN A 180 -2.62 -31.77 -15.53
CA ASN A 180 -3.40 -32.62 -16.44
C ASN A 180 -4.84 -32.85 -15.96
N SER A 181 -5.24 -32.35 -14.79
CA SER A 181 -6.60 -32.52 -14.27
C SER A 181 -7.52 -31.41 -14.78
N ILE A 182 -8.55 -31.85 -15.48
CA ILE A 182 -9.62 -30.97 -16.00
C ILE A 182 -10.46 -30.43 -14.84
N GLU A 183 -10.65 -31.24 -13.80
CA GLU A 183 -11.41 -30.91 -12.58
C GLU A 183 -10.69 -29.84 -11.76
N PHE A 184 -9.37 -29.98 -11.59
CA PHE A 184 -8.53 -28.94 -11.01
C PHE A 184 -8.68 -27.64 -11.79
N PHE A 185 -8.55 -27.69 -13.12
CA PHE A 185 -8.67 -26.50 -13.94
C PHE A 185 -10.05 -25.82 -13.80
N ASN A 186 -11.13 -26.60 -13.80
CA ASN A 186 -12.48 -26.08 -13.67
C ASN A 186 -12.74 -25.46 -12.29
N PHE A 187 -12.32 -26.13 -11.20
CA PHE A 187 -12.59 -25.64 -9.84
C PHE A 187 -11.64 -24.53 -9.38
N VAL A 188 -10.44 -24.43 -9.96
CA VAL A 188 -9.41 -23.49 -9.51
C VAL A 188 -9.28 -22.29 -10.45
N PHE A 189 -9.22 -22.49 -11.77
CA PHE A 189 -9.05 -21.40 -12.74
C PHE A 189 -10.38 -20.84 -13.30
N LYS A 190 -11.45 -21.63 -13.32
CA LYS A 190 -12.79 -21.20 -13.79
C LYS A 190 -13.78 -21.01 -12.64
N ASN A 191 -13.27 -20.74 -11.44
CA ASN A 191 -14.13 -20.63 -10.28
C ASN A 191 -15.06 -19.39 -10.38
N LYS A 192 -16.22 -19.47 -9.70
CA LYS A 192 -17.23 -18.39 -9.74
C LYS A 192 -16.69 -17.07 -9.21
N GLU A 193 -15.83 -17.11 -8.18
CA GLU A 193 -15.26 -15.93 -7.54
C GLU A 193 -14.38 -15.11 -8.49
N GLN A 194 -13.58 -15.75 -9.35
CA GLN A 194 -12.76 -15.07 -10.36
C GLN A 194 -13.61 -14.35 -11.41
N GLN A 195 -14.76 -14.92 -11.77
CA GLN A 195 -15.67 -14.30 -12.73
C GLN A 195 -16.34 -13.04 -12.17
N GLN A 196 -16.41 -12.88 -10.85
CA GLN A 196 -17.03 -11.70 -10.23
C GLN A 196 -16.29 -10.39 -10.55
N VAL A 197 -15.01 -10.44 -10.94
CA VAL A 197 -14.27 -9.24 -11.41
C VAL A 197 -14.93 -8.61 -12.65
N LEU A 198 -15.73 -9.38 -13.39
CA LEU A 198 -16.49 -8.93 -14.56
C LEU A 198 -17.95 -8.57 -14.24
N SER A 199 -18.39 -8.72 -12.99
CA SER A 199 -19.80 -8.58 -12.61
C SER A 199 -20.31 -7.13 -12.73
N VAL A 200 -19.55 -6.16 -12.24
CA VAL A 200 -19.91 -4.74 -12.33
C VAL A 200 -19.40 -4.18 -13.65
N ASN A 201 -20.34 -3.90 -14.55
CA ASN A 201 -20.06 -3.39 -15.88
C ASN A 201 -21.01 -2.27 -16.28
N PHE A 202 -20.56 -1.42 -17.21
CA PHE A 202 -21.38 -0.43 -17.88
C PHE A 202 -21.71 -0.93 -19.30
N PRO A 203 -22.98 -1.28 -19.60
CA PRO A 203 -23.37 -1.76 -20.92
C PRO A 203 -23.46 -0.61 -21.93
N ILE A 204 -22.90 -0.81 -23.13
CA ILE A 204 -22.99 0.09 -24.29
C ILE A 204 -23.40 -0.76 -25.49
N GLU A 205 -24.70 -0.80 -25.78
CA GLU A 205 -25.29 -1.72 -26.77
C GLU A 205 -24.85 -3.18 -26.51
N ASN A 206 -24.07 -3.77 -27.42
CA ASN A 206 -23.56 -5.15 -27.33
C ASN A 206 -22.17 -5.23 -26.66
N LEU A 207 -21.64 -4.12 -26.15
CA LEU A 207 -20.35 -4.04 -25.49
C LEU A 207 -20.51 -3.84 -23.99
N HIS A 208 -19.53 -4.32 -23.21
CA HIS A 208 -19.49 -4.14 -21.77
C HIS A 208 -18.17 -3.52 -21.35
N ILE A 209 -18.21 -2.40 -20.63
CA ILE A 209 -17.04 -1.85 -19.95
C ILE A 209 -16.99 -2.45 -18.54
N TYR A 210 -16.04 -3.35 -18.31
CA TYR A 210 -15.81 -3.95 -16.99
C TYR A 210 -15.06 -2.99 -16.06
N LEU A 211 -15.73 -2.47 -15.03
CA LEU A 211 -15.21 -1.37 -14.23
C LEU A 211 -13.97 -1.76 -13.41
N ALA A 212 -13.98 -2.94 -12.78
CA ALA A 212 -12.82 -3.40 -12.00
C ALA A 212 -11.57 -3.53 -12.88
N VAL A 213 -11.72 -4.12 -14.07
CA VAL A 213 -10.61 -4.29 -15.04
C VAL A 213 -10.10 -2.94 -15.52
N LEU A 214 -11.00 -2.04 -15.92
CA LEU A 214 -10.65 -0.70 -16.37
C LEU A 214 -9.84 0.06 -15.31
N VAL A 215 -10.33 0.11 -14.07
CA VAL A 215 -9.68 0.85 -12.99
C VAL A 215 -8.33 0.22 -12.62
N VAL A 216 -8.21 -1.11 -12.60
CA VAL A 216 -6.92 -1.81 -12.41
C VAL A 216 -5.90 -1.40 -13.48
N VAL A 217 -6.31 -1.36 -14.75
CA VAL A 217 -5.43 -0.91 -15.85
C VAL A 217 -5.01 0.55 -15.66
N LEU A 218 -5.94 1.43 -15.28
CA LEU A 218 -5.63 2.84 -14.99
C LEU A 218 -4.65 2.99 -13.82
N ILE A 219 -4.77 2.16 -12.77
CA ILE A 219 -3.82 2.12 -11.65
C ILE A 219 -2.41 1.75 -12.15
N TYR A 220 -2.28 0.73 -13.00
CA TYR A 220 -0.99 0.33 -13.58
C TYR A 220 -0.37 1.42 -14.46
N ILE A 221 -1.15 2.00 -15.38
CA ILE A 221 -0.70 3.09 -16.26
C ILE A 221 -0.23 4.27 -15.41
N ARG A 222 -1.03 4.68 -14.43
CA ARG A 222 -0.68 5.79 -13.57
C ARG A 222 0.60 5.52 -12.77
N PHE A 223 0.79 4.31 -12.25
CA PHE A 223 2.02 3.95 -11.55
C PHE A 223 3.25 3.99 -12.47
N LEU A 224 3.11 3.50 -13.70
CA LEU A 224 4.16 3.51 -14.72
C LEU A 224 4.63 4.92 -15.10
N MET A 225 3.70 5.88 -15.14
CA MET A 225 3.98 7.29 -15.46
C MET A 225 4.90 7.98 -14.43
N TYR A 226 5.02 7.45 -13.21
CA TYR A 226 5.94 8.02 -12.23
C TYR A 226 7.40 7.79 -12.64
N SER A 227 8.16 8.88 -12.71
CA SER A 227 9.59 8.87 -13.03
C SER A 227 10.47 8.20 -11.96
N LYS A 228 10.10 8.35 -10.69
CA LYS A 228 10.81 7.81 -9.52
C LYS A 228 9.81 7.13 -8.58
N VAL A 229 10.21 6.03 -7.98
CA VAL A 229 9.34 5.24 -7.08
C VAL A 229 10.03 4.96 -5.74
N ASN A 230 9.26 4.94 -4.66
CA ASN A 230 9.66 4.49 -3.31
C ASN A 230 8.71 3.40 -2.80
N LYS A 231 9.09 2.81 -1.66
CA LYS A 231 8.28 1.80 -0.97
C LYS A 231 6.88 2.29 -0.63
N ASP A 232 6.73 3.54 -0.19
CA ASP A 232 5.43 4.08 0.24
C ASP A 232 4.46 4.21 -0.94
N LEU A 233 4.97 4.62 -2.10
CA LEU A 233 4.19 4.67 -3.34
C LEU A 233 3.80 3.26 -3.79
N LEU A 234 4.72 2.28 -3.76
CA LEU A 234 4.41 0.89 -4.11
C LEU A 234 3.28 0.33 -3.20
N PHE A 235 3.41 0.48 -1.89
CA PHE A 235 2.43 -0.01 -0.93
C PHE A 235 1.07 0.70 -1.09
N SER A 236 1.07 2.01 -1.33
CA SER A 236 -0.17 2.77 -1.58
C SER A 236 -0.86 2.28 -2.86
N TYR A 237 -0.11 2.03 -3.94
CA TYR A 237 -0.68 1.53 -5.19
C TYR A 237 -1.20 0.10 -5.09
N ILE A 238 -0.55 -0.77 -4.33
CA ILE A 238 -1.06 -2.13 -4.05
C ILE A 238 -2.33 -2.05 -3.19
N GLY A 239 -2.37 -1.17 -2.19
CA GLY A 239 -3.58 -0.92 -1.41
C GLY A 239 -4.74 -0.41 -2.26
N LEU A 240 -4.51 0.57 -3.15
CA LEU A 240 -5.50 1.07 -4.10
C LEU A 240 -5.99 -0.02 -5.06
N LEU A 241 -5.07 -0.86 -5.52
CA LEU A 241 -5.37 -1.98 -6.40
C LEU A 241 -6.33 -2.98 -5.74
N PHE A 242 -6.04 -3.41 -4.51
CA PHE A 242 -6.95 -4.34 -3.82
C PHE A 242 -8.25 -3.68 -3.39
N ALA A 243 -8.23 -2.39 -3.05
CA ALA A 243 -9.45 -1.65 -2.75
C ALA A 243 -10.37 -1.50 -3.97
N CYS A 244 -9.80 -1.42 -5.18
CA CYS A 244 -10.57 -1.46 -6.44
C CYS A 244 -11.44 -2.71 -6.53
N PHE A 245 -10.91 -3.90 -6.19
CA PHE A 245 -11.72 -5.11 -6.19
C PHE A 245 -12.85 -5.04 -5.17
N LEU A 246 -12.63 -4.43 -4.01
CA LEU A 246 -13.68 -4.30 -2.99
C LEU A 246 -14.79 -3.31 -3.36
N VAL A 247 -14.48 -2.28 -4.16
CA VAL A 247 -15.47 -1.30 -4.63
C VAL A 247 -16.33 -1.85 -5.77
N PHE A 248 -15.72 -2.62 -6.68
CA PHE A 248 -16.36 -3.03 -7.94
C PHE A 248 -16.70 -4.53 -8.02
N VAL A 249 -16.58 -5.28 -6.92
CA VAL A 249 -16.93 -6.70 -6.87
C VAL A 249 -17.82 -6.95 -5.65
N PRO A 250 -18.84 -7.84 -5.75
CA PRO A 250 -19.72 -8.17 -4.63
C PRO A 250 -18.96 -8.47 -3.33
N PRO A 251 -19.39 -7.92 -2.19
CA PRO A 251 -18.60 -7.95 -0.96
C PRO A 251 -18.53 -9.35 -0.35
N MET A 252 -17.31 -9.84 -0.14
CA MET A 252 -17.02 -11.03 0.67
C MET A 252 -16.20 -10.66 1.91
N PRO A 253 -16.44 -11.29 3.08
CA PRO A 253 -15.77 -10.92 4.33
C PRO A 253 -14.25 -10.99 4.23
N GLY A 254 -13.73 -12.03 3.57
CA GLY A 254 -12.30 -12.32 3.50
C GLY A 254 -11.51 -11.33 2.65
N TRP A 255 -12.14 -10.68 1.67
CA TRP A 255 -11.43 -9.81 0.74
C TRP A 255 -11.03 -8.48 1.38
N TYR A 256 -11.75 -8.03 2.40
CA TYR A 256 -11.39 -6.83 3.14
C TYR A 256 -10.04 -7.00 3.85
N MET A 257 -9.61 -8.22 4.15
CA MET A 257 -8.29 -8.50 4.71
C MET A 257 -7.15 -8.12 3.74
N TRP A 258 -7.41 -8.09 2.43
CA TRP A 258 -6.39 -7.75 1.44
C TRP A 258 -5.87 -6.33 1.60
N ILE A 259 -6.74 -5.40 2.02
CA ILE A 259 -6.39 -3.97 2.08
C ILE A 259 -5.81 -3.57 3.44
N ILE A 260 -6.16 -4.25 4.54
CA ILE A 260 -5.81 -3.79 5.90
C ILE A 260 -4.30 -3.58 6.10
N PRO A 261 -3.40 -4.50 5.70
CA PRO A 261 -1.96 -4.28 5.89
C PRO A 261 -1.43 -3.07 5.10
N PHE A 262 -2.02 -2.76 3.94
CA PHE A 262 -1.63 -1.63 3.10
C PHE A 262 -2.25 -0.32 3.58
N LEU A 263 -3.50 -0.34 4.03
CA LEU A 263 -4.14 0.79 4.71
C LEU A 263 -3.35 1.19 5.96
N PHE A 264 -2.88 0.20 6.72
CA PHE A 264 -2.02 0.46 7.87
C PHE A 264 -0.75 1.22 7.51
N THR A 265 -0.07 0.84 6.42
CA THR A 265 1.14 1.57 5.97
C THR A 265 0.85 3.02 5.59
N TYR A 266 -0.35 3.29 5.05
CA TYR A 266 -0.83 4.64 4.84
C TYR A 266 -1.13 5.36 6.15
N PHE A 267 -1.90 4.73 7.05
CA PHE A 267 -2.30 5.32 8.32
C PHE A 267 -1.11 5.76 9.15
N ILE A 268 -0.02 4.98 9.23
CA ILE A 268 1.20 5.42 9.92
C ILE A 268 1.78 6.70 9.31
N ASN A 269 1.88 6.77 7.97
CA ASN A 269 2.46 7.91 7.29
C ASN A 269 1.61 9.18 7.48
N ALA A 270 0.29 9.02 7.51
CA ALA A 270 -0.66 10.11 7.78
C ALA A 270 -0.76 10.47 9.28
N PHE A 271 -0.45 9.52 10.18
CA PHE A 271 -0.49 9.70 11.64
C PHE A 271 0.34 10.91 12.07
N GLN A 272 1.48 11.15 11.44
CA GLN A 272 2.34 12.30 11.75
C GLN A 272 1.61 13.67 11.72
N PHE A 273 0.47 13.78 11.05
CA PHE A 273 -0.27 15.03 10.89
C PHE A 273 -1.63 15.07 11.61
N ASN A 274 -2.35 13.94 11.76
CA ASN A 274 -3.72 13.92 12.33
C ASN A 274 -4.12 12.53 12.89
N ASN A 275 -3.69 12.21 14.12
CA ASN A 275 -3.94 10.91 14.76
C ASN A 275 -5.43 10.55 14.93
N GLU A 276 -6.23 11.47 15.49
CA GLU A 276 -7.62 11.19 15.87
C GLU A 276 -8.50 10.85 14.68
N ARG A 277 -8.34 11.60 13.57
CA ARG A 277 -9.13 11.41 12.35
C ARG A 277 -8.93 10.04 11.74
N ILE A 278 -7.71 9.49 11.83
CA ILE A 278 -7.37 8.18 11.29
C ILE A 278 -8.04 7.07 12.10
N PHE A 279 -8.01 7.16 13.43
CA PHE A 279 -8.72 6.20 14.28
C PHE A 279 -10.23 6.25 14.08
N ILE A 280 -10.81 7.45 13.93
CA ILE A 280 -12.24 7.59 13.64
C ILE A 280 -12.58 6.94 12.30
N LEU A 281 -11.78 7.20 11.26
CA LEU A 281 -11.99 6.62 9.94
C LEU A 281 -11.92 5.08 9.98
N ASP A 282 -10.91 4.52 10.64
CA ASP A 282 -10.73 3.07 10.81
C ASP A 282 -11.87 2.43 11.63
N ALA A 283 -12.29 3.09 12.72
CA ALA A 283 -13.39 2.62 13.56
C ALA A 283 -14.73 2.65 12.82
N VAL A 284 -15.05 3.73 12.11
CA VAL A 284 -16.28 3.84 11.30
C VAL A 284 -16.28 2.80 10.19
N PHE A 285 -15.15 2.62 9.50
CA PHE A 285 -15.01 1.59 8.48
C PHE A 285 -15.22 0.18 9.06
N SER A 286 -14.53 -0.15 10.15
CA SER A 286 -14.66 -1.44 10.84
C SER A 286 -16.07 -1.70 11.36
N LEU A 287 -16.74 -0.68 11.91
CA LEU A 287 -18.12 -0.79 12.39
C LEU A 287 -19.09 -1.02 11.22
N SER A 288 -18.95 -0.27 10.13
CA SER A 288 -19.78 -0.45 8.92
C SER A 288 -19.61 -1.85 8.32
N TYR A 289 -18.39 -2.39 8.35
CA TYR A 289 -18.07 -3.75 7.93
C TYR A 289 -18.78 -4.78 8.79
N LEU A 290 -18.63 -4.69 10.12
CA LEU A 290 -19.26 -5.63 11.06
C LEU A 290 -20.79 -5.57 10.96
N LEU A 291 -21.36 -4.36 10.87
CA LEU A 291 -22.80 -4.19 10.69
C LEU A 291 -23.32 -4.93 9.44
N TYR A 292 -22.66 -4.75 8.30
CA TYR A 292 -23.06 -5.42 7.08
C TYR A 292 -22.90 -6.94 7.16
N PHE A 293 -21.72 -7.42 7.56
CA PHE A 293 -21.42 -8.85 7.49
C PHE A 293 -22.10 -9.67 8.60
N ILE A 294 -22.29 -9.13 9.80
CA ILE A 294 -22.99 -9.82 10.89
C ILE A 294 -24.49 -9.88 10.62
N PHE A 295 -25.12 -8.78 10.20
CA PHE A 295 -26.59 -8.69 10.17
C PHE A 295 -27.21 -8.93 8.78
N PHE A 296 -26.50 -8.63 7.69
CA PHE A 296 -27.13 -8.54 6.35
C PHE A 296 -26.52 -9.46 5.28
N HIS A 297 -25.22 -9.74 5.33
CA HIS A 297 -24.59 -10.70 4.43
C HIS A 297 -25.09 -12.11 4.73
N ARG A 298 -25.32 -12.94 3.70
CA ARG A 298 -25.74 -14.33 3.88
C ARG A 298 -24.89 -15.23 3.02
N THR A 299 -24.47 -16.35 3.61
CA THR A 299 -23.86 -17.47 2.92
C THR A 299 -24.76 -18.70 3.08
N ASP A 300 -24.43 -19.80 2.41
CA ASP A 300 -25.14 -21.07 2.57
C ASP A 300 -24.88 -21.73 3.95
N LEU A 301 -24.00 -21.14 4.77
CA LEU A 301 -23.61 -21.63 6.09
C LEU A 301 -24.02 -20.63 7.19
N ASN A 302 -24.18 -21.12 8.43
CA ASN A 302 -24.37 -20.26 9.59
C ASN A 302 -23.04 -19.61 9.98
N ASP A 303 -23.03 -18.28 10.08
CA ASP A 303 -21.79 -17.53 10.31
C ASP A 303 -21.25 -17.68 11.75
N ILE A 304 -22.13 -17.81 12.75
CA ILE A 304 -21.75 -17.85 14.16
C ILE A 304 -22.47 -19.02 14.85
N LEU A 305 -21.68 -19.89 15.49
CA LEU A 305 -22.15 -21.01 16.30
C LEU A 305 -21.69 -20.79 17.74
N ILE A 306 -22.62 -20.79 18.69
CA ILE A 306 -22.33 -20.72 20.12
C ILE A 306 -22.78 -22.04 20.75
N GLY A 307 -21.85 -22.79 21.35
CA GLY A 307 -22.18 -24.09 21.95
C GLY A 307 -22.72 -25.13 20.95
N GLY A 308 -22.42 -24.98 19.65
CA GLY A 308 -22.99 -25.79 18.56
C GLY A 308 -24.36 -25.33 18.07
N THR A 309 -24.97 -24.32 18.69
CA THR A 309 -26.25 -23.74 18.25
C THR A 309 -26.02 -22.53 17.33
N PRO A 310 -26.73 -22.44 16.19
CA PRO A 310 -26.61 -21.31 15.29
C PRO A 310 -27.22 -20.05 15.91
N LEU A 311 -26.43 -18.96 15.92
CA LEU A 311 -26.90 -17.67 16.39
C LEU A 311 -27.54 -16.91 15.22
N HIS A 312 -28.87 -16.78 15.24
CA HIS A 312 -29.63 -16.11 14.20
C HIS A 312 -29.68 -14.59 14.41
N LEU A 313 -28.64 -13.89 13.94
CA LEU A 313 -28.60 -12.41 13.95
C LEU A 313 -29.06 -11.77 12.64
N LYS A 314 -29.38 -12.57 11.62
CA LYS A 314 -29.67 -12.05 10.27
C LYS A 314 -31.00 -11.32 10.20
N ILE A 315 -30.97 -10.12 9.64
CA ILE A 315 -32.15 -9.29 9.43
C ILE A 315 -32.73 -9.59 8.03
N ASN A 316 -34.04 -9.85 7.96
CA ASN A 316 -34.79 -10.07 6.71
C ASN A 316 -35.34 -8.73 6.18
N SER A 317 -34.48 -7.84 5.68
CA SER A 317 -34.94 -6.61 5.01
C SER A 317 -33.98 -6.24 3.89
N THR A 318 -34.48 -6.23 2.65
CA THR A 318 -33.71 -5.87 1.46
C THR A 318 -33.29 -4.40 1.49
N ASP A 319 -34.18 -3.51 1.95
CA ASP A 319 -33.90 -2.08 2.03
C ASP A 319 -32.80 -1.80 3.06
N LEU A 320 -32.91 -2.37 4.27
CA LEU A 320 -31.87 -2.21 5.30
C LEU A 320 -30.53 -2.84 4.88
N LYS A 321 -30.56 -3.97 4.18
CA LYS A 321 -29.36 -4.58 3.59
C LYS A 321 -28.70 -3.64 2.60
N ASN A 322 -29.46 -3.03 1.70
CA ASN A 322 -28.95 -2.09 0.71
C ASN A 322 -28.40 -0.84 1.38
N VAL A 323 -29.10 -0.27 2.36
CA VAL A 323 -28.62 0.88 3.15
C VAL A 323 -27.31 0.55 3.88
N SER A 324 -27.24 -0.59 4.56
CA SER A 324 -26.02 -1.03 5.25
C SER A 324 -24.85 -1.23 4.28
N TYR A 325 -25.11 -1.80 3.11
CA TYR A 325 -24.09 -1.97 2.07
C TYR A 325 -23.63 -0.61 1.51
N THR A 326 -24.55 0.32 1.24
CA THR A 326 -24.22 1.67 0.78
C THR A 326 -23.36 2.42 1.80
N ILE A 327 -23.64 2.28 3.10
CA ILE A 327 -22.81 2.86 4.16
C ILE A 327 -21.39 2.25 4.14
N LEU A 328 -21.27 0.93 4.07
CA LEU A 328 -19.98 0.24 3.97
C LEU A 328 -19.19 0.67 2.73
N ALA A 329 -19.84 0.69 1.56
CA ALA A 329 -19.24 1.13 0.31
C ALA A 329 -18.80 2.60 0.36
N GLY A 330 -19.61 3.48 0.95
CA GLY A 330 -19.25 4.89 1.16
C GLY A 330 -18.04 5.06 2.08
N CYS A 331 -17.95 4.28 3.17
CA CYS A 331 -16.79 4.27 4.06
C CYS A 331 -15.54 3.78 3.32
N LEU A 332 -15.65 2.70 2.54
CA LEU A 332 -14.56 2.17 1.73
C LEU A 332 -14.07 3.20 0.70
N ILE A 333 -14.97 3.84 -0.05
CA ILE A 333 -14.62 4.89 -1.03
C ILE A 333 -13.92 6.06 -0.33
N THR A 334 -14.38 6.44 0.87
CA THR A 334 -13.73 7.49 1.66
C THR A 334 -12.31 7.10 2.06
N VAL A 335 -12.11 5.88 2.55
CA VAL A 335 -10.78 5.33 2.86
C VAL A 335 -9.87 5.32 1.62
N VAL A 336 -10.40 4.89 0.47
CA VAL A 336 -9.67 4.91 -0.83
C VAL A 336 -9.29 6.32 -1.25
N TYR A 337 -10.21 7.29 -1.08
CA TYR A 337 -9.94 8.69 -1.37
C TYR A 337 -8.79 9.22 -0.50
N TYR A 338 -8.81 8.98 0.80
CA TYR A 338 -7.73 9.37 1.71
C TYR A 338 -6.40 8.69 1.37
N LEU A 339 -6.42 7.39 1.08
CA LEU A 339 -5.26 6.62 0.62
C LEU A 339 -4.64 7.24 -0.64
N TYR A 340 -5.46 7.62 -1.63
CA TYR A 340 -4.96 8.26 -2.85
C TYR A 340 -4.42 9.68 -2.57
N ASN A 341 -5.19 10.52 -1.89
CA ASN A 341 -4.84 11.93 -1.73
C ASN A 341 -3.58 12.12 -0.86
N HIS A 342 -3.37 11.26 0.14
CA HIS A 342 -2.23 11.37 1.04
C HIS A 342 -1.12 10.35 0.75
N GLY A 343 -1.44 9.10 0.41
CA GLY A 343 -0.42 8.08 0.07
C GLY A 343 0.23 8.31 -1.28
N VAL A 344 -0.53 8.81 -2.27
CA VAL A 344 -0.04 9.02 -3.64
C VAL A 344 0.28 10.48 -3.94
N ARG A 345 -0.69 11.40 -3.80
CA ARG A 345 -0.48 12.82 -4.18
C ARG A 345 0.48 13.55 -3.25
N SER A 346 0.49 13.22 -1.96
CA SER A 346 1.35 13.89 -0.98
C SER A 346 2.75 13.28 -0.83
N ASN A 347 3.08 12.29 -1.67
CA ASN A 347 4.33 11.54 -1.61
C ASN A 347 5.56 12.45 -1.78
N SER A 348 6.54 12.29 -0.88
CA SER A 348 7.72 13.16 -0.76
C SER A 348 8.58 13.23 -2.02
N ILE A 349 8.57 12.19 -2.87
CA ILE A 349 9.27 12.20 -4.16
C ILE A 349 8.78 13.34 -5.06
N TYR A 350 7.48 13.67 -4.98
CA TYR A 350 6.83 14.61 -5.89
C TYR A 350 6.51 15.96 -5.25
N LYS A 351 6.60 16.09 -3.91
CA LYS A 351 6.58 17.39 -3.23
C LYS A 351 7.79 18.27 -3.59
N ASN A 352 8.94 17.67 -3.91
CA ASN A 352 10.19 18.38 -4.10
C ASN A 352 10.47 18.84 -5.54
N SER A 353 9.59 18.59 -6.51
CA SER A 353 9.82 19.07 -7.90
C SER A 353 9.40 20.53 -8.13
N GLN A 354 8.80 21.19 -7.14
CA GLN A 354 8.37 22.60 -7.22
C GLN A 354 9.03 23.51 -6.17
N GLN A 355 9.93 22.99 -5.34
CA GLN A 355 10.64 23.82 -4.36
C GLN A 355 12.12 23.89 -4.69
N ALA A 356 12.64 25.11 -4.82
CA ALA A 356 14.07 25.32 -5.00
C ALA A 356 14.82 24.83 -3.76
N PHE A 357 15.95 24.17 -3.96
CA PHE A 357 16.85 23.80 -2.88
C PHE A 357 17.76 24.98 -2.55
N THR A 358 17.65 25.53 -1.33
CA THR A 358 18.43 26.69 -0.89
C THR A 358 19.63 26.24 -0.08
N ILE A 359 20.83 26.73 -0.44
CA ILE A 359 22.07 26.54 0.31
C ILE A 359 22.49 27.91 0.85
N GLY A 360 22.70 28.02 2.16
CA GLY A 360 23.23 29.23 2.80
C GLY A 360 24.70 29.07 3.15
N ILE A 361 25.54 30.00 2.70
CA ILE A 361 26.98 30.04 3.01
C ILE A 361 27.25 31.30 3.82
N GLY A 362 27.52 31.15 5.12
CA GLY A 362 27.81 32.25 6.04
C GLY A 362 29.28 32.26 6.47
N GLY A 363 29.82 33.46 6.70
CA GLY A 363 31.20 33.64 7.16
C GLY A 363 31.68 35.07 6.95
N ASP A 364 32.77 35.46 7.62
CA ASP A 364 33.39 36.78 7.46
C ASP A 364 34.10 36.93 6.10
N SER A 365 34.52 38.14 5.74
CA SER A 365 35.32 38.37 4.54
C SER A 365 36.63 37.58 4.60
N GLY A 366 37.04 36.98 3.47
CA GLY A 366 38.30 36.22 3.36
C GLY A 366 38.32 34.79 3.90
N VAL A 367 37.22 34.26 4.46
CA VAL A 367 37.19 32.89 5.04
C VAL A 367 36.97 31.76 4.02
N GLY A 368 36.98 32.05 2.72
CA GLY A 368 36.83 31.06 1.64
C GLY A 368 35.39 30.79 1.16
N LYS A 369 34.43 31.69 1.46
CA LYS A 369 33.03 31.55 0.99
C LYS A 369 32.93 31.39 -0.54
N SER A 370 33.67 32.22 -1.28
CA SER A 370 33.67 32.21 -2.75
C SER A 370 34.28 30.91 -3.29
N THR A 371 35.35 30.41 -2.67
CA THR A 371 35.96 29.12 -3.03
C THR A 371 34.98 27.96 -2.83
N LEU A 372 34.29 27.90 -1.70
CA LEU A 372 33.27 26.88 -1.45
C LEU A 372 32.11 26.96 -2.47
N LEU A 373 31.70 28.18 -2.83
CA LEU A 373 30.65 28.38 -3.83
C LEU A 373 31.08 27.87 -5.22
N GLU A 374 32.32 28.11 -5.63
CA GLU A 374 32.90 27.59 -6.88
C GLU A 374 32.96 26.05 -6.88
N ASP A 375 33.41 25.43 -5.78
CA ASP A 375 33.43 23.97 -5.64
C ASP A 375 32.03 23.36 -5.78
N ILE A 376 31.02 23.99 -5.17
CA ILE A 376 29.61 23.57 -5.30
C ILE A 376 29.13 23.71 -6.74
N LYS A 377 29.47 24.80 -7.45
CA LYS A 377 29.12 24.98 -8.87
C LYS A 377 29.72 23.88 -9.75
N LEU A 378 30.99 23.55 -9.53
CA LEU A 378 31.68 22.46 -10.24
C LEU A 378 31.00 21.09 -9.99
N LEU A 379 30.64 20.79 -8.74
CA LEU A 379 29.94 19.54 -8.39
C LEU A 379 28.55 19.43 -9.02
N LEU A 380 27.84 20.55 -9.14
CA LEU A 380 26.48 20.60 -9.69
C LEU A 380 26.43 20.75 -11.21
N ASN A 381 27.60 20.91 -11.85
CA ASN A 381 27.79 20.96 -13.29
C ASN A 381 26.97 22.09 -13.95
N ASP A 382 26.95 23.27 -13.32
CA ASP A 382 26.25 24.50 -13.75
C ASP A 382 24.75 24.33 -14.08
N LYS A 383 24.08 23.35 -13.48
CA LYS A 383 22.61 23.27 -13.56
C LYS A 383 22.01 24.49 -12.88
N LYS A 384 21.13 25.24 -13.59
CA LYS A 384 20.21 26.29 -13.10
C LYS A 384 20.39 26.67 -11.63
N MET A 385 21.49 27.33 -11.30
CA MET A 385 21.80 27.77 -9.94
C MET A 385 21.65 29.28 -9.92
N LEU A 386 20.83 29.78 -9.00
CA LEU A 386 20.67 31.20 -8.76
C LEU A 386 21.56 31.61 -7.59
N GLU A 387 22.54 32.46 -7.86
CA GLU A 387 23.40 33.04 -6.83
C GLU A 387 22.76 34.30 -6.25
N ILE A 388 22.75 34.40 -4.91
CA ILE A 388 22.19 35.55 -4.20
C ILE A 388 23.19 35.99 -3.15
N GLU A 389 23.76 37.17 -3.35
CA GLU A 389 24.67 37.79 -2.40
C GLU A 389 23.90 38.57 -1.32
N GLY A 390 24.35 38.46 -0.07
CA GLY A 390 23.70 39.08 1.08
C GLY A 390 23.82 40.61 1.13
N ASP A 391 24.90 41.17 0.60
CA ASP A 391 25.26 42.59 0.76
C ASP A 391 24.34 43.54 -0.02
N GLY A 392 23.59 43.02 -1.02
CA GLY A 392 22.48 43.74 -1.65
C GLY A 392 21.32 44.08 -0.69
N ASP A 393 21.33 43.55 0.54
CA ASP A 393 20.38 43.88 1.61
C ASP A 393 20.93 44.88 2.64
N HIS A 394 22.10 45.48 2.44
CA HIS A 394 22.53 46.63 3.22
C HIS A 394 21.52 47.79 3.08
N LYS A 395 21.37 48.59 4.15
CA LYS A 395 20.49 49.76 4.14
C LYS A 395 21.10 50.97 3.44
N TRP A 396 22.43 51.05 3.38
CA TRP A 396 23.17 52.24 2.99
C TRP A 396 24.32 51.92 2.04
N GLU A 397 24.71 52.90 1.22
CA GLU A 397 25.89 52.81 0.34
C GLU A 397 27.17 53.17 1.10
N ARG A 398 28.34 52.87 0.52
CA ARG A 398 29.63 53.23 1.10
C ARG A 398 29.74 54.75 1.26
N GLY A 399 30.17 55.19 2.44
CA GLY A 399 30.35 56.62 2.76
C GLY A 399 29.13 57.29 3.40
N ASP A 400 28.03 56.55 3.62
CA ASP A 400 26.91 57.04 4.42
C ASP A 400 27.30 57.24 5.90
N SER A 401 26.84 58.34 6.51
CA SER A 401 27.11 58.67 7.92
C SER A 401 26.66 57.61 8.91
N ASN A 402 25.67 56.78 8.56
CA ASN A 402 25.19 55.70 9.41
C ASN A 402 26.28 54.63 9.68
N TRP A 403 27.32 54.56 8.85
CA TRP A 403 28.45 53.64 9.06
C TRP A 403 29.40 54.06 10.19
N GLU A 404 29.26 55.28 10.71
CA GLU A 404 30.00 55.72 11.91
C GLU A 404 29.41 55.11 13.20
N GLU A 405 28.11 54.79 13.20
CA GLU A 405 27.40 54.20 14.34
C GLU A 405 27.21 52.67 14.20
N TYR A 406 27.02 52.18 12.97
CA TYR A 406 26.71 50.79 12.69
C TYR A 406 27.81 50.14 11.82
N THR A 407 28.12 48.88 12.08
CA THR A 407 28.92 48.06 11.16
C THR A 407 28.02 47.34 10.17
N HIS A 408 28.55 46.95 9.01
CA HIS A 408 27.84 46.12 8.02
C HIS A 408 27.39 44.76 8.58
N LEU A 409 28.03 44.30 9.65
CA LEU A 409 27.66 43.08 10.39
C LEU A 409 26.48 43.30 11.36
N ASN A 410 26.12 44.55 11.66
CA ASN A 410 25.02 44.84 12.57
C ASN A 410 23.68 44.47 11.93
N PRO A 411 22.83 43.66 12.56
CA PRO A 411 21.50 43.31 12.04
C PRO A 411 20.64 44.53 11.70
N LYS A 412 20.81 45.64 12.42
CA LYS A 412 20.07 46.90 12.16
C LYS A 412 20.50 47.61 10.88
N ALA A 413 21.68 47.33 10.36
CA ALA A 413 22.19 47.89 9.10
C ALA A 413 21.73 47.10 7.86
N ASN A 414 20.93 46.04 8.04
CA ASN A 414 20.53 45.11 6.98
C ASN A 414 19.01 44.91 6.93
N HIS A 415 18.46 44.70 5.74
CA HIS A 415 17.06 44.34 5.52
C HIS A 415 16.81 42.83 5.66
N LEU A 416 17.09 42.25 6.84
CA LEU A 416 17.01 40.80 7.07
C LEU A 416 15.61 40.19 6.85
N HIS A 417 14.55 40.94 7.17
CA HIS A 417 13.18 40.50 6.90
C HIS A 417 12.89 40.40 5.40
N ARG A 418 13.31 41.41 4.62
CA ARG A 418 13.21 41.40 3.16
C ARG A 418 14.00 40.22 2.57
N GLN A 419 15.20 39.97 3.07
CA GLN A 419 16.02 38.82 2.66
C GLN A 419 15.28 37.50 2.91
N SER A 420 14.66 37.34 4.08
CA SER A 420 13.87 36.14 4.42
C SER A 420 12.64 35.96 3.50
N GLU A 421 11.91 37.05 3.23
CA GLU A 421 10.75 37.05 2.34
C GLU A 421 11.14 36.70 0.90
N HIS A 422 12.24 37.28 0.41
CA HIS A 422 12.79 37.02 -0.91
C HIS A 422 13.19 35.55 -1.07
N LEU A 423 13.92 34.98 -0.11
CA LEU A 423 14.29 33.57 -0.11
C LEU A 423 13.07 32.64 -0.06
N SER A 424 12.04 33.01 0.71
CA SER A 424 10.76 32.28 0.77
C SER A 424 9.97 32.33 -0.54
N SER A 425 10.01 33.46 -1.26
CA SER A 425 9.39 33.60 -2.59
C SER A 425 10.10 32.73 -3.62
N LEU A 426 11.43 32.87 -3.74
CA LEU A 426 12.24 32.10 -4.68
C LEU A 426 12.16 30.58 -4.42
N LYS A 427 12.15 30.17 -3.14
CA LYS A 427 11.97 28.76 -2.76
C LYS A 427 10.65 28.17 -3.26
N ARG A 428 9.62 29.00 -3.45
CA ARG A 428 8.31 28.62 -3.97
C ARG A 428 8.18 28.80 -5.49
N GLY A 429 9.27 29.17 -6.19
CA GLY A 429 9.27 29.42 -7.63
C GLY A 429 8.66 30.77 -8.02
N GLY A 430 8.59 31.73 -7.09
CA GLY A 430 8.18 33.11 -7.39
C GLY A 430 9.35 33.98 -7.85
N THR A 431 9.04 35.09 -8.50
CA THR A 431 10.00 36.14 -8.90
C THR A 431 10.22 37.13 -7.75
N ILE A 432 11.42 37.72 -7.67
CA ILE A 432 11.71 38.85 -6.77
C ILE A 432 12.45 39.94 -7.54
N GLU A 433 12.39 41.18 -7.07
CA GLU A 433 13.30 42.25 -7.50
C GLU A 433 14.39 42.45 -6.45
N ARG A 434 15.66 42.40 -6.87
CA ARG A 434 16.81 42.64 -5.99
C ARG A 434 17.72 43.70 -6.56
N ILE A 435 18.43 44.32 -5.64
CA ILE A 435 19.53 45.24 -5.90
C ILE A 435 20.83 44.51 -5.58
N VAL A 436 21.87 44.76 -6.36
CA VAL A 436 23.23 44.27 -6.10
C VAL A 436 24.05 45.40 -5.49
N TYR A 437 24.90 45.06 -4.52
CA TYR A 437 25.87 45.99 -3.97
C TYR A 437 27.18 45.82 -4.74
N ASP A 438 27.58 46.85 -5.48
CA ASP A 438 28.83 46.84 -6.22
C ASP A 438 30.00 47.14 -5.27
N HIS A 439 30.84 46.14 -5.03
CA HIS A 439 32.00 46.25 -4.14
C HIS A 439 33.07 47.24 -4.62
N VAL A 440 33.13 47.52 -5.93
CA VAL A 440 34.09 48.46 -6.53
C VAL A 440 33.65 49.89 -6.27
N THR A 441 32.41 50.22 -6.62
CA THR A 441 31.87 51.58 -6.47
C THR A 441 31.34 51.87 -5.06
N GLY A 442 31.00 50.81 -4.31
CA GLY A 442 30.32 50.91 -3.02
C GLY A 442 28.86 51.35 -3.13
N LYS A 443 28.25 51.18 -4.30
CA LYS A 443 26.91 51.68 -4.62
C LYS A 443 25.94 50.56 -4.94
N PHE A 444 24.66 50.88 -4.84
CA PHE A 444 23.57 50.01 -5.22
C PHE A 444 23.27 50.11 -6.72
N THR A 445 23.05 48.96 -7.36
CA THR A 445 22.59 48.91 -8.75
C THR A 445 21.10 49.26 -8.85
N SER A 446 20.62 49.46 -10.07
CA SER A 446 19.17 49.43 -10.32
C SER A 446 18.60 48.05 -9.98
N PRO A 447 17.34 47.96 -9.51
CA PRO A 447 16.67 46.68 -9.27
C PRO A 447 16.59 45.82 -10.54
N TYR A 448 16.81 44.53 -10.40
CA TYR A 448 16.70 43.53 -11.47
C TYR A 448 15.88 42.31 -11.00
N PRO A 449 15.07 41.69 -11.87
CA PRO A 449 14.27 40.50 -11.51
C PRO A 449 15.11 39.22 -11.41
N TYR A 450 14.87 38.43 -10.36
CA TYR A 450 15.47 37.12 -10.13
C TYR A 450 14.39 36.03 -10.18
N GLU A 451 14.64 34.95 -10.93
CA GLU A 451 13.72 33.80 -11.13
C GLU A 451 14.49 32.47 -11.08
N VAL A 452 13.83 31.39 -10.60
CA VAL A 452 14.42 30.04 -10.40
C VAL A 452 13.95 29.03 -11.45
#